data_AF-A0A813R3C8-F1
#
_entry.id   AF-A0A813R3C8-F1
#
_cell.length_a   1.000
_cell.length_b   1.000
_cell.length_c   1.000
_cell.angle_alpha   90.00
_cell.angle_beta   90.00
_cell.angle_gamma   90.00
#
_symmetry.space_group_name_H-M   'P 1'
#
loop_
_entity.id
_entity.type
_entity.pdbx_description
1 polymer ?
#
loop_
_entity_poly.entity_id
_entity_poly.type
_entity_poly.pdbx_seq_one_letter_code
_entity_poly.pdbx_strand_id
1 'polypeptide(L)'
;MFFKNLIIFLIFVLITKSSQFNFDKNYCLKTSRIESKTPANNKLIINSAFSLDLSSDNYVIDSKNSLIIKIISSLNNNNDIRKVIIQAKLLSDDDNDERVLGSWNLPVESKNKVIDCFGKQDTILNNDFHNENFEWNLEDKSIPNDSSVYFGASIIGSDDKLTNIKSNLVKLVNLENDKNLKSSLTSESKTRSKRNAVEFFRSSTQQCGLRRSCYVSLNTCDIDPKTCNFVLSWEYDGQLINYELTGLSHAWIAVVLSQDRYLGNDNIIVCSRYADNEKLSIDHYFKKKDDSTLYKIEPDDYLKNKEITFSQNGAYINCKFSRPKTVDNEFVSDLSQPHYVYVERGAPGEMIVDKLNRLFQPSESQVEFANSIYVPRSTRSWLVKVHAILGIIAWVFLGSIGILLARYYKPLWPNHVLHSFRVWFSFHRSIMIFVTLLSLLSLLFALVELNWGWSSNGHDYLHSVLGAIVIICSCINPILGFFRPSPTSYLRCLYFWCHWLVGVVAYCLAIPTIFIGMDLGKSDVPNWCSWVLFAWVIFHIIVELVLEIHYCCTFSQLQGNYSEKNTDYDKINKIPIKKKNPPGFRWKPSLLFVYSIVTALVVSALIIAIFLLD
;
A
#
# COMPACT_ATOMS: atom_id res chain seq x y z
N MET A 1 -25.21 -2.89 24.02
CA MET A 1 -24.15 -2.49 24.98
C MET A 1 -22.82 -3.20 24.72
N PHE A 2 -22.79 -4.53 24.58
CA PHE A 2 -21.58 -5.32 24.29
C PHE A 2 -20.87 -4.97 22.96
N PHE A 3 -21.63 -4.60 21.92
CA PHE A 3 -21.09 -4.18 20.61
C PHE A 3 -20.39 -2.83 20.61
N LYS A 4 -20.88 -1.89 21.42
CA LYS A 4 -20.22 -0.60 21.64
C LYS A 4 -18.84 -0.84 22.27
N ASN A 5 -18.80 -1.77 23.23
CA ASN A 5 -17.56 -2.12 23.92
C ASN A 5 -16.63 -2.99 23.08
N LEU A 6 -17.09 -3.84 22.15
CA LEU A 6 -16.19 -4.67 21.33
C LEU A 6 -15.52 -3.85 20.21
N ILE A 7 -16.25 -2.94 19.57
CA ILE A 7 -15.68 -2.02 18.57
C ILE A 7 -14.79 -0.98 19.26
N ILE A 8 -15.24 -0.42 20.40
CA ILE A 8 -14.39 0.45 21.22
C ILE A 8 -13.19 -0.33 21.73
N PHE A 9 -13.30 -1.60 22.16
CA PHE A 9 -12.18 -2.41 22.63
C PHE A 9 -11.24 -2.83 21.51
N LEU A 10 -11.71 -3.09 20.30
CA LEU A 10 -10.84 -3.31 19.13
C LEU A 10 -10.10 -2.03 18.75
N ILE A 11 -10.79 -0.88 18.76
CA ILE A 11 -10.18 0.44 18.60
C ILE A 11 -9.21 0.73 19.76
N PHE A 12 -9.56 0.37 20.99
CA PHE A 12 -8.75 0.59 22.19
C PHE A 12 -7.55 -0.35 22.24
N VAL A 13 -7.65 -1.59 21.76
CA VAL A 13 -6.53 -2.55 21.64
C VAL A 13 -5.59 -2.18 20.49
N LEU A 14 -6.13 -1.59 19.42
CA LEU A 14 -5.33 -0.96 18.36
C LEU A 14 -4.63 0.33 18.87
N ILE A 15 -5.22 1.03 19.85
CA ILE A 15 -4.64 2.23 20.48
C ILE A 15 -3.70 1.88 21.66
N THR A 16 -3.94 0.83 22.44
CA THR A 16 -3.18 0.50 23.67
C THR A 16 -1.89 -0.27 23.43
N LYS A 17 -1.61 -0.72 22.20
CA LYS A 17 -0.25 -1.12 21.81
C LYS A 17 0.74 0.07 21.69
N SER A 18 0.30 1.29 22.00
CA SER A 18 1.12 2.52 21.94
C SER A 18 1.78 2.94 23.27
N SER A 19 1.72 2.17 24.36
CA SER A 19 2.45 2.56 25.58
C SER A 19 3.94 2.17 25.52
N GLN A 20 4.78 3.02 24.90
CA GLN A 20 6.24 2.88 24.96
C GLN A 20 6.92 4.23 25.23
N PHE A 21 7.55 4.37 26.41
CA PHE A 21 8.60 5.34 26.79
C PHE A 21 8.66 6.66 25.98
N ASN A 22 8.05 7.74 26.45
CA ASN A 22 8.22 9.04 25.78
C ASN A 22 9.62 9.61 26.04
N PHE A 23 10.30 10.08 24.99
CA PHE A 23 11.39 11.04 25.16
C PHE A 23 10.89 12.29 25.92
N ASP A 24 11.74 12.84 26.78
CA ASP A 24 11.51 14.07 27.55
C ASP A 24 12.70 15.04 27.34
N LYS A 25 12.61 16.27 27.86
CA LYS A 25 13.64 17.32 27.78
C LYS A 25 15.05 16.88 28.25
N ASN A 26 15.15 15.81 29.03
CA ASN A 26 16.42 15.27 29.51
C ASN A 26 17.30 14.64 28.41
N TYR A 27 16.76 14.38 27.22
CA TYR A 27 17.46 13.75 26.10
C TYR A 27 17.90 14.72 24.99
N CYS A 28 17.76 16.04 25.21
CA CYS A 28 18.37 17.04 24.33
C CYS A 28 19.90 16.83 24.27
N LEU A 29 20.53 17.03 23.10
CA LEU A 29 21.96 16.78 22.91
C LEU A 29 22.79 17.72 23.81
N LYS A 30 23.28 17.19 24.93
CA LYS A 30 24.29 17.83 25.79
C LYS A 30 25.68 17.52 25.25
N THR A 31 26.55 18.53 25.19
CA THR A 31 27.96 18.38 24.80
C THR A 31 28.67 17.34 25.68
N SER A 32 29.50 16.53 25.05
CA SER A 32 30.23 15.42 25.65
C SER A 32 31.10 15.83 26.83
N ARG A 33 30.81 15.32 28.04
CA ARG A 33 31.85 15.02 29.02
C ARG A 33 32.27 13.57 28.83
N ILE A 34 33.52 13.40 28.40
CA ILE A 34 34.26 12.14 28.57
C ILE A 34 34.39 11.92 30.08
N GLU A 35 33.58 11.02 30.65
CA GLU A 35 33.92 10.40 31.92
C GLU A 35 34.15 8.91 31.71
N SER A 36 35.43 8.60 31.68
CA SER A 36 36.04 7.28 31.75
C SER A 36 35.57 6.52 32.99
N LYS A 37 34.92 5.38 32.78
CA LYS A 37 35.11 4.20 33.62
C LYS A 37 35.32 2.99 32.71
N THR A 38 36.59 2.73 32.38
CA THR A 38 37.08 1.43 31.86
C THR A 38 37.74 0.67 33.02
N PRO A 39 37.75 -0.68 33.02
CA PRO A 39 38.71 -1.46 32.21
C PRO A 39 38.03 -2.65 31.50
N ALA A 40 38.43 -3.16 30.34
CA ALA A 40 39.52 -2.91 29.40
C ALA A 40 39.12 -3.54 28.03
N ASN A 41 39.83 -3.12 26.98
CA ASN A 41 39.83 -3.66 25.61
C ASN A 41 38.54 -3.50 24.76
N ASN A 42 38.45 -2.42 23.98
CA ASN A 42 38.82 -2.47 22.56
C ASN A 42 38.56 -1.13 21.85
N LYS A 43 39.50 -0.80 20.97
CA LYS A 43 39.52 0.16 19.86
C LYS A 43 38.24 0.96 19.56
N LEU A 44 38.45 2.27 19.37
CA LEU A 44 37.62 3.18 18.57
C LEU A 44 37.04 2.48 17.34
N ILE A 45 35.71 2.41 17.25
CA ILE A 45 34.98 2.07 16.03
C ILE A 45 34.23 3.34 15.60
N ILE A 46 34.75 4.00 14.57
CA ILE A 46 34.01 4.96 13.76
C ILE A 46 33.22 4.10 12.76
N ASN A 47 31.96 3.79 13.08
CA ASN A 47 30.95 3.29 12.15
C ASN A 47 29.59 3.49 12.85
N SER A 48 29.00 4.68 12.71
CA SER A 48 27.61 4.88 13.14
C SER A 48 26.68 4.18 12.14
N ALA A 49 25.72 3.41 12.64
CA ALA A 49 24.75 2.67 11.82
C ALA A 49 23.70 3.55 11.11
N PHE A 50 23.76 4.86 11.32
CA PHE A 50 22.79 5.84 10.83
C PHE A 50 23.52 7.10 10.31
N SER A 51 22.94 7.78 9.32
CA SER A 51 23.40 9.07 8.78
C SER A 51 22.23 10.02 8.52
N LEU A 52 22.52 11.33 8.45
CA LEU A 52 21.57 12.38 8.09
C LEU A 52 21.81 12.81 6.64
N ASP A 53 20.79 12.70 5.81
CA ASP A 53 20.78 13.15 4.41
C ASP A 53 20.04 14.49 4.29
N LEU A 54 20.63 15.42 3.54
CA LEU A 54 20.18 16.80 3.43
C LEU A 54 19.85 17.08 1.97
N SER A 55 18.69 17.72 1.73
CA SER A 55 18.26 18.09 0.37
C SER A 55 19.20 19.06 -0.37
N SER A 56 20.06 19.79 0.35
CA SER A 56 21.09 20.64 -0.23
C SER A 56 22.20 20.94 0.78
N ASP A 57 23.44 21.10 0.30
CA ASP A 57 24.60 21.56 1.10
C ASP A 57 24.62 23.09 1.28
N ASN A 58 23.77 23.82 0.55
CA ASN A 58 23.65 25.28 0.64
C ASN A 58 22.21 25.66 0.98
N TYR A 59 22.03 26.52 1.97
CA TYR A 59 20.72 27.06 2.32
C TYR A 59 20.67 28.57 2.03
N VAL A 60 19.78 28.95 1.12
CA VAL A 60 19.55 30.36 0.80
C VAL A 60 18.62 30.97 1.85
N ILE A 61 19.09 32.01 2.54
CA ILE A 61 18.33 32.75 3.55
C ILE A 61 17.22 33.56 2.84
N ASP A 62 16.08 32.92 2.58
CA ASP A 62 14.86 33.56 2.09
C ASP A 62 13.68 33.01 2.89
N SER A 63 12.72 33.89 3.22
CA SER A 63 11.54 33.64 4.07
C SER A 63 10.59 32.52 3.58
N LYS A 64 10.91 31.85 2.47
CA LYS A 64 10.07 30.83 1.81
C LYS A 64 10.80 29.52 1.46
N ASN A 65 12.09 29.37 1.81
CA ASN A 65 12.84 28.15 1.54
C ASN A 65 12.85 27.25 2.77
N SER A 66 12.52 25.96 2.60
CA SER A 66 12.72 24.92 3.62
C SER A 66 13.84 23.97 3.20
N LEU A 67 14.66 23.55 4.16
CA LEU A 67 15.63 22.47 4.00
C LEU A 67 14.99 21.17 4.46
N ILE A 68 14.97 20.17 3.58
CA ILE A 68 14.49 18.83 3.92
C ILE A 68 15.64 17.99 4.48
N ILE A 69 15.40 17.36 5.63
CA ILE A 69 16.32 16.47 6.34
C ILE A 69 15.70 15.07 6.43
N LYS A 70 16.49 14.04 6.11
CA LYS A 70 16.10 12.62 6.16
C LYS A 70 17.14 11.80 6.93
N ILE A 71 16.70 10.73 7.60
CA ILE A 71 17.59 9.82 8.33
C ILE A 71 17.71 8.52 7.53
N ILE A 72 18.94 8.04 7.33
CA ILE A 72 19.25 6.82 6.59
C ILE A 72 19.93 5.83 7.55
N SER A 73 19.55 4.55 7.47
CA SER A 73 20.21 3.44 8.16
C SER A 73 21.16 2.69 7.22
N SER A 74 22.33 2.26 7.70
CA SER A 74 23.29 1.52 6.88
C SER A 74 22.85 0.07 6.61
N LEU A 75 23.18 -0.43 5.42
CA LEU A 75 22.74 -1.70 4.80
C LEU A 75 22.94 -2.99 5.62
N ASN A 76 23.68 -2.96 6.73
CA ASN A 76 24.03 -4.15 7.51
C ASN A 76 23.30 -4.28 8.86
N ASN A 77 22.49 -3.29 9.26
CA ASN A 77 21.80 -3.34 10.55
C ASN A 77 20.27 -3.32 10.38
N ASN A 78 19.64 -4.41 10.83
CA ASN A 78 18.19 -4.60 10.91
C ASN A 78 17.52 -3.75 12.02
N ASN A 79 18.09 -2.60 12.35
CA ASN A 79 17.66 -1.80 13.49
C ASN A 79 16.63 -0.76 13.03
N ASP A 80 15.35 -1.11 13.13
CA ASP A 80 14.25 -0.15 12.99
C ASP A 80 14.43 1.01 13.98
N ILE A 81 14.37 2.24 13.46
CA ILE A 81 14.41 3.44 14.28
C ILE A 81 13.04 3.60 14.94
N ARG A 82 13.00 3.56 16.27
CA ARG A 82 11.75 3.79 17.00
C ARG A 82 11.50 5.26 17.26
N LYS A 83 12.55 5.98 17.67
CA LYS A 83 12.42 7.36 18.17
C LYS A 83 13.62 8.22 17.80
N VAL A 84 13.37 9.49 17.54
CA VAL A 84 14.38 10.46 17.10
C VAL A 84 14.14 11.85 17.72
N ILE A 85 15.23 12.49 18.13
CA ILE A 85 15.30 13.93 18.39
C ILE A 85 16.30 14.56 17.41
N ILE A 86 15.96 15.69 16.77
CA ILE A 86 16.86 16.43 15.87
C ILE A 86 16.96 17.90 16.28
N GLN A 87 18.19 18.43 16.26
CA GLN A 87 18.52 19.81 16.59
C GLN A 87 19.45 20.42 15.53
N ALA A 88 19.18 21.65 15.13
CA ALA A 88 20.05 22.42 14.23
C ALA A 88 20.89 23.39 15.05
N LYS A 89 22.22 23.30 14.95
CA LYS A 89 23.16 24.10 15.73
C LYS A 89 24.09 24.90 14.83
N LEU A 90 24.33 26.16 15.21
CA LEU A 90 25.35 26.99 14.58
C LEU A 90 26.74 26.48 14.96
N LEU A 91 27.66 26.46 14.00
CA LEU A 91 29.07 26.21 14.29
C LEU A 91 29.68 27.50 14.89
N SER A 92 30.07 27.45 16.17
CA SER A 92 30.73 28.52 16.94
C SER A 92 32.12 28.06 17.37
N ASP A 93 33.11 28.95 17.36
CA ASP A 93 34.47 28.68 17.87
C ASP A 93 34.54 28.64 19.42
N ASP A 94 33.50 29.09 20.13
CA ASP A 94 33.39 29.00 21.58
C ASP A 94 32.38 27.91 21.99
N ASP A 95 32.87 26.89 22.71
CA ASP A 95 32.11 25.73 23.23
C ASP A 95 30.99 26.09 24.25
N ASN A 96 30.94 27.35 24.70
CA ASN A 96 29.99 27.83 25.71
C ASN A 96 28.76 28.57 25.15
N ASP A 97 28.71 28.86 23.84
CA ASP A 97 27.62 29.63 23.21
C ASP A 97 27.02 28.87 22.01
N GLU A 98 26.58 27.63 22.24
CA GLU A 98 25.85 26.86 21.22
C GLU A 98 24.40 27.38 21.09
N ARG A 99 24.15 28.26 20.12
CA ARG A 99 22.81 28.74 19.78
C ARG A 99 22.11 27.74 18.84
N VAL A 100 21.01 27.14 19.28
CA VAL A 100 20.10 26.35 18.43
C VAL A 100 19.32 27.31 17.53
N LEU A 101 19.24 26.99 16.23
CA LEU A 101 18.69 27.91 15.22
C LEU A 101 17.57 27.28 14.39
N GLY A 102 16.60 28.12 14.00
CA GLY A 102 15.54 27.80 13.06
C GLY A 102 14.26 27.24 13.69
N SER A 103 13.23 27.13 12.86
CA SER A 103 11.91 26.61 13.17
C SER A 103 11.62 25.39 12.29
N TRP A 104 10.83 24.46 12.82
CA TRP A 104 10.43 23.25 12.10
C TRP A 104 9.01 23.40 11.58
N ASN A 105 8.82 23.22 10.27
CA ASN A 105 7.49 23.23 9.67
C ASN A 105 6.87 21.84 9.84
N LEU A 106 5.79 21.78 10.62
CA LEU A 106 5.04 20.54 10.81
C LEU A 106 3.83 20.48 9.85
N PRO A 107 3.65 19.38 9.10
CA PRO A 107 2.39 19.14 8.41
C PRO A 107 1.24 19.01 9.42
N VAL A 108 0.04 19.46 9.03
CA VAL A 108 -1.16 19.57 9.88
C VAL A 108 -1.58 18.24 10.55
N GLU A 109 -1.08 17.09 10.06
CA GLU A 109 -1.35 15.74 10.57
C GLU A 109 -0.09 14.98 11.04
N SER A 110 0.99 15.68 11.43
CA SER A 110 2.24 15.00 11.83
C SER A 110 2.20 14.48 13.28
N LYS A 111 2.75 13.27 13.52
CA LYS A 111 3.05 12.75 14.87
C LYS A 111 4.27 13.43 15.52
N ASN A 112 4.95 14.28 14.76
CA ASN A 112 6.10 15.06 15.19
C ASN A 112 5.66 16.15 16.18
N LYS A 113 6.39 16.26 17.29
CA LYS A 113 6.18 17.31 18.29
C LYS A 113 7.40 18.21 18.30
N VAL A 114 7.21 19.52 18.23
CA VAL A 114 8.30 20.46 18.50
C VAL A 114 8.36 20.69 20.01
N ILE A 115 9.52 20.44 20.59
CA ILE A 115 9.80 20.65 22.01
C ILE A 115 10.78 21.78 22.18
N ASP A 116 10.80 22.34 23.40
CA ASP A 116 11.69 23.42 23.77
C ASP A 116 12.77 22.93 24.75
N CYS A 117 14.01 22.82 24.24
CA CYS A 117 15.17 22.42 25.03
C CYS A 117 15.85 23.62 25.73
N PHE A 118 15.84 24.83 25.16
CA PHE A 118 16.62 26.00 25.63
C PHE A 118 15.94 27.38 25.50
N GLY A 119 14.68 27.46 25.11
CA GLY A 119 13.82 28.65 25.16
C GLY A 119 13.05 29.03 23.89
N LYS A 120 13.06 28.22 22.82
CA LYS A 120 12.27 28.42 21.58
C LYS A 120 11.95 27.06 20.93
N GLN A 121 10.93 27.01 20.07
CA GLN A 121 10.47 25.82 19.32
C GLN A 121 11.52 25.30 18.31
N ASP A 122 12.62 24.77 18.82
CA ASP A 122 13.90 24.62 18.12
C ASP A 122 14.30 23.17 17.84
N THR A 123 13.59 22.23 18.45
CA THR A 123 13.93 20.80 18.45
C THR A 123 12.73 19.97 18.04
N ILE A 124 12.91 19.10 17.04
CA ILE A 124 11.86 18.17 16.61
C ILE A 124 12.01 16.83 17.32
N LEU A 125 10.88 16.33 17.85
CA LEU A 125 10.76 15.05 18.52
C LEU A 125 9.77 14.16 17.77
N ASN A 126 10.21 12.96 17.40
CA ASN A 126 9.35 11.91 16.87
C ASN A 126 9.49 10.63 17.73
N ASN A 127 8.38 10.20 18.35
CA ASN A 127 8.32 9.00 19.20
C ASN A 127 7.88 7.72 18.46
N ASP A 128 7.58 7.83 17.17
CA ASP A 128 7.07 6.74 16.32
C ASP A 128 7.52 6.98 14.86
N PHE A 129 8.83 6.86 14.64
CA PHE A 129 9.48 7.26 13.40
C PHE A 129 9.16 6.30 12.25
N HIS A 130 8.58 6.82 11.16
CA HIS A 130 8.26 6.07 9.94
C HIS A 130 8.88 6.70 8.69
N ASN A 131 10.21 6.84 8.67
CA ASN A 131 10.98 7.30 7.50
C ASN A 131 10.42 8.60 6.89
N GLU A 132 10.10 9.57 7.76
CA GLU A 132 9.51 10.86 7.39
C GLU A 132 10.60 11.89 7.05
N ASN A 133 10.20 12.89 6.24
CA ASN A 133 11.04 14.03 5.90
C ASN A 133 10.76 15.18 6.88
N PHE A 134 11.81 15.83 7.39
CA PHE A 134 11.69 16.98 8.28
C PHE A 134 12.01 18.27 7.53
N GLU A 135 11.11 19.25 7.58
CA GLU A 135 11.32 20.57 6.97
C GLU A 135 11.79 21.58 8.01
N TRP A 136 12.99 22.13 7.80
CA TRP A 136 13.60 23.15 8.65
C TRP A 136 13.66 24.50 7.91
N ASN A 137 13.39 25.59 8.61
CA ASN A 137 13.43 26.96 8.10
C ASN A 137 14.21 27.86 9.06
N LEU A 138 14.88 28.88 8.52
CA LEU A 138 15.63 29.87 9.28
C LEU A 138 15.00 31.26 9.13
N GLU A 139 14.33 31.73 10.20
CA GLU A 139 13.70 33.05 10.22
C GLU A 139 14.63 34.18 10.70
N ASP A 140 15.76 33.85 11.33
CA ASP A 140 16.64 34.83 11.96
C ASP A 140 17.64 35.44 10.95
N LYS A 141 17.37 36.68 10.54
CA LYS A 141 18.20 37.44 9.58
C LYS A 141 19.46 38.04 10.19
N SER A 142 19.70 37.87 11.49
CA SER A 142 20.84 38.48 12.19
C SER A 142 22.14 37.66 12.16
N ILE A 143 22.22 36.60 11.34
CA ILE A 143 23.35 35.66 11.32
C ILE A 143 24.42 36.15 10.32
N PRO A 144 25.73 36.12 10.68
CA PRO A 144 26.81 36.53 9.77
C PRO A 144 26.86 35.71 8.48
N ASN A 145 27.21 36.35 7.36
CA ASN A 145 27.49 35.68 6.10
C ASN A 145 28.66 34.66 6.26
N ASP A 146 28.60 33.54 5.54
CA ASP A 146 29.51 32.37 5.63
C ASP A 146 29.41 31.51 6.91
N SER A 147 28.40 31.73 7.74
CA SER A 147 28.13 30.83 8.87
C SER A 147 27.67 29.45 8.40
N SER A 148 28.16 28.39 9.07
CA SER A 148 27.79 27.00 8.80
C SER A 148 26.91 26.44 9.91
N VAL A 149 25.88 25.69 9.54
CA VAL A 149 24.97 25.00 10.46
C VAL A 149 25.17 23.49 10.31
N TYR A 150 25.10 22.76 11.42
CA TYR A 150 25.04 21.30 11.39
C TYR A 150 23.79 20.80 12.12
N PHE A 151 23.29 19.64 11.72
CA PHE A 151 22.16 18.97 12.35
C PHE A 151 22.68 17.82 13.19
N GLY A 152 22.36 17.83 14.49
CA GLY A 152 22.60 16.71 15.39
C GLY A 152 21.31 15.92 15.60
N ALA A 153 21.38 14.59 15.57
CA ALA A 153 20.25 13.74 15.91
C ALA A 153 20.62 12.69 16.96
N SER A 154 19.70 12.44 17.90
CA SER A 154 19.73 11.36 18.87
C SER A 154 18.68 10.32 18.51
N ILE A 155 19.11 9.09 18.29
CA ILE A 155 18.29 8.00 17.75
C ILE A 155 18.25 6.85 18.77
N ILE A 156 17.06 6.30 19.02
CA ILE A 156 16.89 5.02 19.73
C ILE A 156 16.38 3.99 18.72
N GLY A 157 17.21 2.97 18.48
CA GLY A 157 16.88 1.82 17.62
C GLY A 157 16.03 0.77 18.35
N SER A 158 15.70 -0.31 17.64
CA SER A 158 14.96 -1.47 18.17
C SER A 158 15.69 -2.22 19.31
N ASP A 159 17.00 -1.98 19.45
CA ASP A 159 17.89 -2.51 20.50
C ASP A 159 17.94 -1.64 21.76
N ASP A 160 17.09 -0.61 21.85
CA ASP A 160 17.02 0.38 22.94
C ASP A 160 18.35 1.12 23.22
N LYS A 161 19.30 1.12 22.28
CA LYS A 161 20.55 1.87 22.39
C LYS A 161 20.40 3.29 21.85
N LEU A 162 20.91 4.26 22.61
CA LEU A 162 21.00 5.66 22.19
C LEU A 162 22.24 5.86 21.29
N THR A 163 22.02 6.35 20.07
CA THR A 163 23.07 6.70 19.11
C THR A 163 22.96 8.16 18.74
N ASN A 164 24.06 8.92 18.83
CA ASN A 164 24.12 10.31 18.40
C ASN A 164 24.84 10.42 17.05
N ILE A 165 24.26 11.15 16.11
CA ILE A 165 24.81 11.39 14.78
C ILE A 165 24.82 12.89 14.46
N LYS A 166 25.73 13.31 13.57
CA LYS A 166 25.82 14.69 13.07
C LYS A 166 25.79 14.67 11.54
N SER A 167 25.16 15.68 10.94
CA SER A 167 25.15 15.87 9.49
C SER A 167 26.44 16.54 8.98
N ASN A 168 26.58 16.59 7.66
CA ASN A 168 27.51 17.49 7.00
C ASN A 168 27.13 18.96 7.27
N LEU A 169 28.10 19.87 7.06
CA LEU A 169 27.92 21.31 7.27
C LEU A 169 27.11 21.93 6.13
N VAL A 170 26.08 22.70 6.47
CA VAL A 170 25.27 23.48 5.53
C VAL A 170 25.73 24.93 5.55
N LYS A 171 26.10 25.46 4.38
CA LYS A 171 26.50 26.87 4.23
C LYS A 171 25.29 27.77 4.03
N LEU A 172 25.21 28.86 4.78
CA LEU A 172 24.17 29.87 4.65
C LEU A 172 24.54 30.91 3.58
N VAL A 173 23.69 31.07 2.55
CA VAL A 173 23.90 31.98 1.41
C VAL A 173 22.84 33.08 1.40
N ASN A 174 23.26 34.35 1.36
CA ASN A 174 22.34 35.49 1.30
C ASN A 174 22.28 36.05 -0.14
N LEU A 175 21.09 36.04 -0.75
CA LEU A 175 20.85 36.54 -2.11
C LEU A 175 20.20 37.93 -2.08
N GLU A 176 20.85 38.87 -1.40
CA GLU A 176 20.59 40.30 -1.59
C GLU A 176 21.66 40.87 -2.52
N ASN A 177 21.50 40.61 -3.83
CA ASN A 177 21.92 41.44 -4.97
C ASN A 177 21.94 40.61 -6.26
N ASP A 178 20.77 40.29 -6.82
CA ASP A 178 20.54 40.41 -8.27
C ASP A 178 19.10 40.05 -8.63
N LYS A 179 18.31 41.07 -8.96
CA LYS A 179 16.88 40.95 -9.27
C LYS A 179 16.59 40.35 -10.67
N ASN A 180 17.61 39.98 -11.44
CA ASN A 180 17.45 39.49 -12.83
C ASN A 180 17.54 37.96 -13.01
N LEU A 181 17.72 37.17 -11.95
CA LEU A 181 17.85 35.70 -12.06
C LEU A 181 16.72 34.90 -11.37
N LYS A 182 15.61 35.54 -10.96
CA LYS A 182 14.51 34.86 -10.22
C LYS A 182 13.31 34.43 -11.09
N SER A 183 13.21 34.85 -12.35
CA SER A 183 12.05 34.51 -13.23
C SER A 183 12.30 33.37 -14.23
N SER A 184 13.55 32.91 -14.42
CA SER A 184 13.89 31.90 -15.44
C SER A 184 14.10 30.48 -14.89
N LEU A 185 14.31 30.27 -13.59
CA LEU A 185 14.84 28.99 -13.09
C LEU A 185 13.81 27.98 -12.54
N THR A 186 12.61 28.39 -12.11
CA THR A 186 11.70 27.49 -11.36
C THR A 186 10.44 27.03 -12.10
N SER A 187 9.94 27.76 -13.10
CA SER A 187 8.79 27.35 -13.92
C SER A 187 9.17 26.70 -15.25
N GLU A 188 10.34 27.01 -15.81
CA GLU A 188 10.85 26.34 -17.01
C GLU A 188 11.41 24.94 -16.70
N SER A 189 12.01 24.72 -15.52
CA SER A 189 12.66 23.44 -15.16
C SER A 189 11.66 22.26 -15.04
N LYS A 190 10.55 22.41 -14.30
CA LYS A 190 9.54 21.34 -14.12
C LYS A 190 8.77 21.01 -15.40
N THR A 191 8.55 22.01 -16.26
CA THR A 191 7.79 21.85 -17.51
C THR A 191 8.65 21.31 -18.66
N ARG A 192 9.95 21.64 -18.66
CA ARG A 192 10.97 21.11 -19.60
C ARG A 192 11.41 19.68 -19.23
N SER A 193 11.46 19.36 -17.94
CA SER A 193 11.73 18.02 -17.39
C SER A 193 10.76 16.95 -17.92
N LYS A 194 9.44 17.19 -17.81
CA LYS A 194 8.41 16.27 -18.34
C LYS A 194 8.41 16.19 -19.87
N ARG A 195 8.71 17.28 -20.59
CA ARG A 195 8.80 17.26 -22.06
C ARG A 195 9.94 16.36 -22.56
N ASN A 196 11.11 16.45 -21.93
CA ASN A 196 12.29 15.68 -22.35
C ASN A 196 12.11 14.16 -22.14
N ALA A 197 11.48 13.74 -21.04
CA ALA A 197 11.20 12.32 -20.80
C ALA A 197 10.17 11.75 -21.80
N VAL A 198 9.12 12.51 -22.12
CA VAL A 198 8.08 12.12 -23.10
C VAL A 198 8.66 11.98 -24.51
N GLU A 199 9.54 12.90 -24.92
CA GLU A 199 10.20 12.84 -26.22
C GLU A 199 11.17 11.66 -26.32
N PHE A 200 11.83 11.33 -25.21
CA PHE A 200 12.68 10.15 -25.12
C PHE A 200 11.88 8.85 -25.21
N PHE A 201 10.80 8.68 -24.45
CA PHE A 201 9.94 7.50 -24.57
C PHE A 201 9.36 7.35 -25.97
N ARG A 202 8.99 8.46 -26.63
CA ARG A 202 8.57 8.44 -28.03
C ARG A 202 9.66 7.89 -28.96
N SER A 203 10.92 8.29 -28.74
CA SER A 203 12.05 7.76 -29.52
C SER A 203 12.25 6.27 -29.26
N SER A 204 12.11 5.81 -28.01
CA SER A 204 12.25 4.40 -27.65
C SER A 204 11.11 3.52 -28.19
N THR A 205 9.89 4.06 -28.34
CA THR A 205 8.74 3.31 -28.86
C THR A 205 8.57 3.36 -30.38
N GLN A 206 9.20 4.31 -31.08
CA GLN A 206 9.00 4.53 -32.52
C GLN A 206 9.37 3.32 -33.41
N GLN A 207 10.30 2.46 -32.96
CA GLN A 207 10.75 1.28 -33.71
C GLN A 207 10.11 -0.04 -33.25
N CYS A 208 9.26 0.02 -32.22
CA CYS A 208 8.50 -1.14 -31.73
C CYS A 208 7.54 -1.63 -32.81
N GLY A 209 7.44 -2.95 -33.01
CA GLY A 209 6.51 -3.50 -34.02
C GLY A 209 7.04 -3.44 -35.46
N LEU A 210 8.17 -2.77 -35.70
CA LEU A 210 8.77 -2.64 -37.04
C LEU A 210 10.10 -3.37 -37.13
N ARG A 211 11.06 -2.97 -36.29
CA ARG A 211 12.43 -3.49 -36.29
C ARG A 211 12.84 -4.02 -34.93
N ARG A 212 12.29 -3.45 -33.86
CA ARG A 212 12.53 -3.86 -32.48
C ARG A 212 11.27 -4.49 -31.91
N SER A 213 11.48 -5.50 -31.07
CA SER A 213 10.44 -5.93 -30.15
C SER A 213 10.45 -5.06 -28.91
N CYS A 214 9.27 -4.87 -28.31
CA CYS A 214 9.14 -4.03 -27.14
C CYS A 214 8.17 -4.62 -26.11
N TYR A 215 8.45 -4.30 -24.85
CA TYR A 215 7.65 -4.56 -23.67
C TYR A 215 7.49 -3.24 -22.89
N VAL A 216 6.26 -2.74 -22.81
CA VAL A 216 5.95 -1.38 -22.34
C VAL A 216 5.10 -1.36 -21.07
N SER A 217 5.11 -0.23 -20.36
CA SER A 217 4.41 -0.12 -19.08
C SER A 217 2.88 -0.02 -19.17
N LEU A 218 2.31 0.34 -20.31
CA LEU A 218 0.86 0.40 -20.57
C LEU A 218 0.65 0.23 -22.08
N ASN A 219 -0.45 -0.38 -22.52
CA ASN A 219 -0.74 -0.52 -23.96
C ASN A 219 -0.92 0.83 -24.67
N THR A 220 -1.21 1.90 -23.91
CA THR A 220 -1.30 3.27 -24.42
C THR A 220 0.06 3.95 -24.60
N CYS A 221 1.17 3.35 -24.13
CA CYS A 221 2.51 3.96 -24.15
C CYS A 221 3.02 4.22 -25.58
N ASP A 222 2.63 3.38 -26.54
CA ASP A 222 2.99 3.57 -27.96
C ASP A 222 2.21 4.72 -28.62
N ILE A 223 1.07 5.12 -28.04
CA ILE A 223 0.16 6.14 -28.57
C ILE A 223 0.32 7.48 -27.83
N ASP A 224 0.39 7.45 -26.50
CA ASP A 224 0.68 8.62 -25.64
C ASP A 224 1.88 8.33 -24.72
N PRO A 225 3.08 8.82 -25.07
CA PRO A 225 4.29 8.60 -24.28
C PRO A 225 4.25 9.19 -22.87
N LYS A 226 3.22 9.99 -22.53
CA LYS A 226 3.02 10.55 -21.19
C LYS A 226 2.58 9.51 -20.16
N THR A 227 2.04 8.38 -20.58
CA THR A 227 1.59 7.30 -19.69
C THR A 227 2.70 6.26 -19.42
N CYS A 228 3.86 6.40 -20.07
CA CYS A 228 4.97 5.47 -19.95
C CYS A 228 5.75 5.65 -18.64
N ASN A 229 5.90 4.56 -17.89
CA ASN A 229 6.79 4.44 -16.74
C ASN A 229 8.09 3.74 -17.11
N PHE A 230 8.04 2.79 -18.03
CA PHE A 230 9.20 2.07 -18.55
C PHE A 230 8.93 1.54 -19.97
N VAL A 231 10.02 1.31 -20.70
CA VAL A 231 10.04 0.65 -22.00
C VAL A 231 11.28 -0.23 -22.04
N LEU A 232 11.09 -1.53 -22.29
CA LEU A 232 12.14 -2.44 -22.65
C LEU A 232 12.00 -2.73 -24.14
N SER A 233 13.06 -2.58 -24.90
CA SER A 233 13.11 -2.97 -26.30
C SER A 233 14.32 -3.86 -26.60
N TRP A 234 14.20 -4.73 -27.59
CA TRP A 234 15.32 -5.55 -28.05
C TRP A 234 15.31 -5.81 -29.55
N GLU A 235 16.50 -6.06 -30.08
CA GLU A 235 16.75 -6.44 -31.48
C GLU A 235 17.80 -7.56 -31.51
N TYR A 236 17.55 -8.59 -32.31
CA TYR A 236 18.50 -9.67 -32.54
C TYR A 236 19.28 -9.42 -33.83
N ASP A 237 20.61 -9.31 -33.73
CA ASP A 237 21.49 -9.03 -34.88
C ASP A 237 22.03 -10.31 -35.56
N GLY A 238 21.58 -11.49 -35.11
CA GLY A 238 22.08 -12.80 -35.56
C GLY A 238 23.14 -13.41 -34.65
N GLN A 239 23.74 -12.64 -33.74
CA GLN A 239 24.71 -13.13 -32.75
C GLN A 239 24.34 -12.74 -31.32
N LEU A 240 24.00 -11.47 -31.11
CA LEU A 240 23.65 -10.89 -29.83
C LEU A 240 22.22 -10.35 -29.87
N ILE A 241 21.56 -10.42 -28.72
CA ILE A 241 20.31 -9.72 -28.47
C ILE A 241 20.69 -8.41 -27.80
N ASN A 242 20.38 -7.30 -28.48
CA ASN A 242 20.69 -5.94 -28.04
C ASN A 242 19.47 -5.38 -27.32
N TYR A 243 19.59 -5.13 -26.02
CA TYR A 243 18.54 -4.61 -25.17
C TYR A 243 18.72 -3.11 -24.94
N GLU A 244 17.60 -2.39 -24.90
CA GLU A 244 17.51 -1.01 -24.43
C GLU A 244 16.35 -0.90 -23.44
N LEU A 245 16.70 -0.69 -22.18
CA LEU A 245 15.78 -0.59 -21.05
C LEU A 245 15.78 0.84 -20.52
N THR A 246 14.62 1.50 -20.59
CA THR A 246 14.40 2.85 -20.10
C THR A 246 13.31 2.85 -19.04
N GLY A 247 13.49 3.57 -17.94
CA GLY A 247 12.42 3.75 -16.95
C GLY A 247 12.56 5.01 -16.12
N LEU A 248 11.42 5.57 -15.72
CA LEU A 248 11.32 6.72 -14.81
C LEU A 248 11.74 6.31 -13.39
N SER A 249 13.00 6.52 -13.05
CA SER A 249 13.58 6.08 -11.78
C SER A 249 14.77 6.95 -11.38
N HIS A 250 14.94 7.15 -10.07
CA HIS A 250 16.08 7.85 -9.49
C HIS A 250 17.14 6.91 -8.89
N ALA A 251 16.81 5.63 -8.75
CA ALA A 251 17.67 4.65 -8.08
C ALA A 251 17.98 3.45 -8.97
N TRP A 252 16.97 2.67 -9.38
CA TRP A 252 17.22 1.50 -10.20
C TRP A 252 16.05 1.12 -11.11
N ILE A 253 16.35 0.40 -12.17
CA ILE A 253 15.39 -0.31 -13.04
C ILE A 253 15.92 -1.72 -13.28
N ALA A 254 15.04 -2.71 -13.31
CA ALA A 254 15.40 -4.11 -13.45
C ALA A 254 14.51 -4.81 -14.47
N VAL A 255 15.11 -5.73 -15.22
CA VAL A 255 14.38 -6.69 -16.06
C VAL A 255 14.62 -8.09 -15.54
N VAL A 256 13.54 -8.87 -15.43
CA VAL A 256 13.55 -10.28 -15.06
C VAL A 256 13.19 -11.09 -16.29
N LEU A 257 14.01 -12.12 -16.55
CA LEU A 257 13.81 -13.12 -17.59
C LEU A 257 13.50 -14.45 -16.90
N SER A 258 12.29 -14.95 -17.09
CA SER A 258 11.79 -16.15 -16.41
C SER A 258 11.30 -17.18 -17.42
N GLN A 259 11.45 -18.46 -17.10
CA GLN A 259 10.90 -19.56 -17.90
C GLN A 259 9.44 -19.85 -17.54
N ASP A 260 8.99 -19.42 -16.36
CA ASP A 260 7.63 -19.64 -15.86
C ASP A 260 6.98 -18.31 -15.41
N ARG A 261 5.79 -18.38 -14.80
CA ARG A 261 5.04 -17.20 -14.35
C ARG A 261 5.37 -16.78 -12.92
N TYR A 262 6.38 -17.38 -12.30
CA TYR A 262 6.72 -17.20 -10.90
C TYR A 262 8.14 -16.66 -10.76
N LEU A 263 8.36 -15.91 -9.68
CA LEU A 263 9.67 -15.38 -9.39
C LEU A 263 10.50 -16.43 -8.62
N GLY A 264 11.36 -17.16 -9.31
CA GLY A 264 12.24 -18.16 -8.75
C GLY A 264 12.96 -18.99 -9.81
N ASN A 265 14.30 -19.02 -9.70
CA ASN A 265 15.24 -19.54 -10.70
C ASN A 265 15.32 -18.65 -11.95
N ASP A 266 15.33 -17.34 -11.74
CA ASP A 266 15.26 -16.34 -12.80
C ASP A 266 16.53 -15.52 -12.92
N ASN A 267 16.77 -15.05 -14.14
CA ASN A 267 17.83 -14.10 -14.47
C ASN A 267 17.30 -12.68 -14.33
N ILE A 268 18.05 -11.83 -13.62
CA ILE A 268 17.66 -10.46 -13.31
C ILE A 268 18.81 -9.54 -13.70
N ILE A 269 18.56 -8.64 -14.65
CA ILE A 269 19.51 -7.60 -15.02
C ILE A 269 19.05 -6.31 -14.35
N VAL A 270 19.93 -5.72 -13.53
CA VAL A 270 19.65 -4.50 -12.77
C VAL A 270 20.55 -3.37 -13.24
N CYS A 271 19.92 -2.26 -13.54
CA CYS A 271 20.56 -0.98 -13.73
C CYS A 271 20.38 -0.13 -12.49
N SER A 272 21.48 0.20 -11.81
CA SER A 272 21.44 0.94 -10.54
C SER A 272 22.28 2.21 -10.60
N ARG A 273 21.83 3.19 -9.81
CA ARG A 273 22.52 4.42 -9.47
C ARG A 273 22.68 4.45 -7.95
N TYR A 274 23.92 4.34 -7.48
CA TYR A 274 24.24 4.42 -6.07
C TYR A 274 24.34 5.88 -5.63
N ALA A 275 23.52 6.28 -4.65
CA ALA A 275 23.43 7.66 -4.19
C ALA A 275 24.75 8.17 -3.59
N ASP A 276 25.48 7.31 -2.87
CA ASP A 276 26.68 7.69 -2.12
C ASP A 276 27.82 8.21 -3.00
N ASN A 277 27.98 7.65 -4.20
CA ASN A 277 29.11 7.92 -5.09
C ASN A 277 28.70 8.31 -6.52
N GLU A 278 27.40 8.52 -6.76
CA GLU A 278 26.79 8.65 -8.09
C GLU A 278 27.18 7.55 -9.10
N LYS A 279 27.64 6.39 -8.60
CA LYS A 279 28.13 5.30 -9.43
C LYS A 279 26.94 4.67 -10.17
N LEU A 280 27.08 4.53 -11.49
CA LEU A 280 26.16 3.81 -12.35
C LEU A 280 26.69 2.40 -12.60
N SER A 281 25.85 1.37 -12.51
CA SER A 281 26.22 0.01 -12.89
C SER A 281 25.09 -0.75 -13.58
N ILE A 282 25.50 -1.73 -14.39
CA ILE A 282 24.63 -2.75 -14.97
C ILE A 282 25.15 -4.09 -14.45
N ASP A 283 24.38 -4.70 -13.57
CA ASP A 283 24.73 -5.92 -12.87
C ASP A 283 23.76 -7.04 -13.24
N HIS A 284 24.29 -8.26 -13.35
CA HIS A 284 23.52 -9.46 -13.67
C HIS A 284 23.40 -10.34 -12.43
N TYR A 285 22.19 -10.76 -12.11
CA TYR A 285 21.87 -11.55 -10.94
C TYR A 285 21.05 -12.79 -11.31
N PHE A 286 21.15 -13.81 -10.47
CA PHE A 286 20.29 -14.98 -10.46
C PHE A 286 19.51 -15.03 -9.15
N LYS A 287 18.20 -15.30 -9.21
CA LYS A 287 17.36 -15.47 -8.02
C LYS A 287 16.88 -16.90 -7.94
N LYS A 288 17.07 -17.56 -6.79
CA LYS A 288 16.46 -18.87 -6.50
C LYS A 288 15.05 -18.75 -5.94
N LYS A 289 14.23 -19.79 -6.10
CA LYS A 289 12.79 -19.80 -5.75
C LYS A 289 12.50 -19.53 -4.27
N ASP A 290 13.34 -20.02 -3.37
CA ASP A 290 13.12 -19.91 -1.91
C ASP A 290 14.10 -18.97 -1.19
N ASP A 291 14.87 -18.20 -1.96
CA ASP A 291 15.92 -17.35 -1.42
C ASP A 291 15.50 -15.87 -1.40
N SER A 292 15.83 -15.19 -0.30
CA SER A 292 15.68 -13.74 -0.16
C SER A 292 16.88 -12.96 -0.71
N THR A 293 17.91 -13.65 -1.21
CA THR A 293 19.12 -13.05 -1.76
C THR A 293 19.19 -13.13 -3.28
N LEU A 294 19.88 -12.15 -3.89
CA LEU A 294 20.28 -12.19 -5.29
C LEU A 294 21.73 -12.65 -5.39
N TYR A 295 21.97 -13.63 -6.24
CA TYR A 295 23.30 -14.13 -6.53
C TYR A 295 23.85 -13.37 -7.71
N LYS A 296 24.88 -12.54 -7.48
CA LYS A 296 25.52 -11.82 -8.58
C LYS A 296 26.29 -12.81 -9.47
N ILE A 297 26.11 -12.70 -10.78
CA ILE A 297 26.81 -13.53 -11.76
C ILE A 297 28.13 -12.82 -12.08
N GLU A 298 29.25 -13.37 -11.62
CA GLU A 298 30.62 -12.88 -11.87
C GLU A 298 31.56 -14.10 -12.02
N PRO A 299 32.69 -13.99 -12.76
CA PRO A 299 33.19 -12.81 -13.48
C PRO A 299 32.66 -12.64 -14.91
N ASP A 300 32.27 -13.71 -15.60
CA ASP A 300 31.69 -13.67 -16.94
C ASP A 300 30.16 -13.54 -16.84
N ASP A 301 29.66 -12.32 -16.67
CA ASP A 301 28.23 -12.04 -16.57
C ASP A 301 27.46 -12.16 -17.90
N TYR A 302 28.15 -12.52 -18.98
CA TYR A 302 27.67 -12.65 -20.36
C TYR A 302 27.03 -11.37 -20.95
N LEU A 303 27.14 -10.24 -20.26
CA LEU A 303 26.65 -8.95 -20.73
C LEU A 303 27.77 -8.20 -21.45
N LYS A 304 27.49 -7.75 -22.67
CA LYS A 304 28.38 -6.95 -23.53
C LYS A 304 27.78 -5.57 -23.75
N ASN A 305 28.57 -4.65 -24.29
CA ASN A 305 28.13 -3.31 -24.71
C ASN A 305 27.31 -2.57 -23.65
N LYS A 306 27.78 -2.61 -22.40
CA LYS A 306 27.11 -2.00 -21.25
C LYS A 306 27.23 -0.49 -21.32
N GLU A 307 26.11 0.20 -21.51
CA GLU A 307 26.02 1.66 -21.43
C GLU A 307 24.87 2.03 -20.52
N ILE A 308 25.14 2.88 -19.53
CA ILE A 308 24.12 3.38 -18.60
C ILE A 308 24.19 4.89 -18.56
N THR A 309 23.03 5.52 -18.67
CA THR A 309 22.89 6.97 -18.61
C THR A 309 21.77 7.34 -17.66
N PHE A 310 22.00 8.42 -16.90
CA PHE A 310 21.01 8.97 -15.99
C PHE A 310 20.75 10.43 -16.36
N SER A 311 19.49 10.78 -16.57
CA SER A 311 19.09 12.15 -16.87
C SER A 311 18.52 12.81 -15.62
N GLN A 312 19.29 13.70 -14.99
CA GLN A 312 18.83 14.49 -13.84
C GLN A 312 17.57 15.32 -14.18
N ASN A 313 17.54 15.89 -15.39
CA ASN A 313 16.42 16.71 -15.86
C ASN A 313 15.18 15.88 -16.18
N GLY A 314 15.33 14.61 -16.62
CA GLY A 314 14.21 13.76 -17.02
C GLY A 314 13.76 12.74 -15.97
N ALA A 315 14.50 12.58 -14.87
CA ALA A 315 14.27 11.58 -13.82
C ALA A 315 14.14 10.15 -14.38
N TYR A 316 14.96 9.79 -15.37
CA TYR A 316 14.98 8.46 -15.97
C TYR A 316 16.38 7.87 -16.05
N ILE A 317 16.42 6.53 -15.97
CA ILE A 317 17.60 5.71 -16.24
C ILE A 317 17.40 5.08 -17.62
N ASN A 318 18.43 5.12 -18.46
CA ASN A 318 18.47 4.38 -19.71
C ASN A 318 19.70 3.47 -19.73
N CYS A 319 19.47 2.20 -20.03
CA CYS A 319 20.47 1.15 -20.08
C CYS A 319 20.47 0.44 -21.41
N LYS A 320 21.65 0.26 -21.97
CA LYS A 320 21.89 -0.59 -23.12
C LYS A 320 22.86 -1.69 -22.73
N PHE A 321 22.54 -2.90 -23.14
CA PHE A 321 23.38 -4.06 -22.93
C PHE A 321 23.04 -5.12 -23.98
N SER A 322 24.01 -5.96 -24.29
CA SER A 322 23.87 -7.03 -25.28
C SER A 322 24.17 -8.37 -24.62
N ARG A 323 23.44 -9.42 -24.98
CA ARG A 323 23.70 -10.77 -24.46
C ARG A 323 23.62 -11.80 -25.59
N PRO A 324 24.50 -12.83 -25.62
CA PRO A 324 24.35 -13.93 -26.56
C PRO A 324 23.04 -14.69 -26.32
N LYS A 325 22.44 -15.18 -27.41
CA LYS A 325 21.17 -15.93 -27.35
C LYS A 325 21.33 -17.22 -26.54
N THR A 326 22.38 -17.99 -26.85
CA THR A 326 22.71 -19.25 -26.19
C THR A 326 23.88 -19.06 -25.24
N VAL A 327 23.74 -19.56 -24.02
CA VAL A 327 24.79 -19.57 -23.00
C VAL A 327 24.89 -20.95 -22.39
N ASP A 328 26.11 -21.46 -22.25
CA ASP A 328 26.39 -22.73 -21.55
C ASP A 328 26.65 -22.46 -20.06
N ASN A 329 25.59 -22.09 -19.33
CA ASN A 329 25.65 -21.84 -17.88
C ASN A 329 24.26 -22.02 -17.25
N GLU A 330 24.18 -22.88 -16.23
CA GLU A 330 22.93 -23.23 -15.55
C GLU A 330 22.27 -22.04 -14.84
N PHE A 331 23.04 -21.04 -14.41
CA PHE A 331 22.53 -19.84 -13.74
C PHE A 331 22.10 -18.74 -14.72
N VAL A 332 22.31 -18.95 -16.03
CA VAL A 332 22.14 -17.92 -17.05
C VAL A 332 21.17 -18.38 -18.14
N SER A 333 19.91 -17.93 -18.06
CA SER A 333 18.78 -18.45 -18.86
C SER A 333 19.05 -18.47 -20.37
N ASP A 334 19.03 -19.63 -21.02
CA ASP A 334 19.21 -19.75 -22.47
C ASP A 334 18.02 -19.14 -23.24
N LEU A 335 18.25 -18.04 -23.95
CA LEU A 335 17.23 -17.28 -24.68
C LEU A 335 16.87 -17.93 -26.03
N SER A 336 17.37 -19.14 -26.31
CA SER A 336 16.86 -20.00 -27.38
C SER A 336 15.43 -20.46 -27.13
N GLN A 337 15.04 -20.61 -25.85
CA GLN A 337 13.70 -20.97 -25.42
C GLN A 337 12.85 -19.72 -25.19
N PRO A 338 11.52 -19.83 -25.28
CA PRO A 338 10.63 -18.70 -25.02
C PRO A 338 10.58 -18.38 -23.51
N HIS A 339 10.65 -17.09 -23.14
CA HIS A 339 10.68 -16.63 -21.73
C HIS A 339 9.62 -15.58 -21.43
N TYR A 340 9.11 -15.57 -20.21
CA TYR A 340 8.39 -14.43 -19.68
C TYR A 340 9.33 -13.28 -19.33
N VAL A 341 8.86 -12.06 -19.52
CA VAL A 341 9.61 -10.83 -19.22
C VAL A 341 8.85 -10.01 -18.20
N TYR A 342 9.55 -9.51 -17.19
CA TYR A 342 9.02 -8.55 -16.22
C TYR A 342 9.97 -7.37 -16.06
N VAL A 343 9.44 -6.17 -15.91
CA VAL A 343 10.25 -4.96 -15.66
C VAL A 343 9.69 -4.24 -14.45
N GLU A 344 10.59 -3.84 -13.56
CA GLU A 344 10.27 -3.09 -12.35
C GLU A 344 11.28 -1.95 -12.16
N ARG A 345 10.85 -0.92 -11.42
CA ARG A 345 11.66 0.25 -11.09
C ARG A 345 11.59 0.55 -9.60
N GLY A 346 12.67 1.04 -9.00
CA GLY A 346 12.69 1.40 -7.58
C GLY A 346 13.06 2.85 -7.30
N ALA A 347 12.52 3.37 -6.21
CA ALA A 347 12.94 4.63 -5.63
C ALA A 347 14.18 4.44 -4.72
N PRO A 348 14.90 5.53 -4.40
CA PRO A 348 16.02 5.45 -3.45
C PRO A 348 15.60 4.86 -2.11
N GLY A 349 16.30 3.82 -1.67
CA GLY A 349 16.01 3.08 -0.44
C GLY A 349 15.06 1.88 -0.60
N GLU A 350 14.43 1.67 -1.76
CA GLU A 350 13.65 0.45 -2.02
C GLU A 350 14.58 -0.72 -2.37
N MET A 351 14.50 -1.81 -1.59
CA MET A 351 15.24 -3.03 -1.88
C MET A 351 14.68 -3.73 -3.12
N ILE A 352 15.57 -4.07 -4.07
CA ILE A 352 15.22 -4.70 -5.35
C ILE A 352 14.46 -6.01 -5.12
N VAL A 353 14.98 -6.88 -4.24
CA VAL A 353 14.43 -8.22 -4.01
C VAL A 353 13.03 -8.17 -3.42
N ASP A 354 12.83 -7.35 -2.39
CA ASP A 354 11.53 -7.17 -1.75
C ASP A 354 10.48 -6.69 -2.73
N LYS A 355 10.85 -5.71 -3.56
CA LYS A 355 9.94 -5.14 -4.55
C LYS A 355 9.58 -6.17 -5.63
N LEU A 356 10.57 -6.89 -6.15
CA LEU A 356 10.33 -7.96 -7.11
C LEU A 356 9.45 -9.06 -6.50
N ASN A 357 9.74 -9.54 -5.30
CA ASN A 357 8.92 -10.56 -4.62
C ASN A 357 7.47 -10.13 -4.42
N ARG A 358 7.21 -8.84 -4.18
CA ARG A 358 5.87 -8.31 -3.94
C ARG A 358 5.08 -8.04 -5.22
N LEU A 359 5.75 -7.54 -6.27
CA LEU A 359 5.08 -6.97 -7.45
C LEU A 359 5.26 -7.79 -8.73
N PHE A 360 5.99 -8.90 -8.71
CA PHE A 360 6.28 -9.69 -9.91
C PHE A 360 5.04 -9.98 -10.76
N GLN A 361 5.03 -9.46 -11.99
CA GLN A 361 3.92 -9.57 -12.92
C GLN A 361 4.43 -9.80 -14.36
N PRO A 362 4.74 -11.05 -14.74
CA PRO A 362 5.35 -11.36 -16.03
C PRO A 362 4.44 -11.03 -17.22
N SER A 363 5.03 -10.94 -18.41
CA SER A 363 4.35 -10.77 -19.70
C SER A 363 3.19 -11.78 -19.91
N GLU A 364 2.22 -11.43 -20.76
CA GLU A 364 1.03 -12.28 -20.98
C GLU A 364 1.42 -13.66 -21.53
N SER A 365 2.32 -13.63 -22.51
CA SER A 365 2.86 -14.77 -23.20
C SER A 365 4.37 -14.82 -23.02
N GLN A 366 4.93 -16.00 -23.24
CA GLN A 366 6.36 -16.11 -23.41
C GLN A 366 6.80 -15.41 -24.70
N VAL A 367 8.04 -14.94 -24.69
CA VAL A 367 8.67 -14.12 -25.70
C VAL A 367 9.79 -14.92 -26.34
N GLU A 368 9.74 -15.01 -27.66
CA GLU A 368 10.88 -15.48 -28.46
C GLU A 368 11.76 -14.29 -28.85
N PHE A 369 12.93 -14.16 -28.22
CA PHE A 369 13.82 -13.02 -28.45
C PHE A 369 14.39 -12.91 -29.87
N ALA A 370 14.33 -13.99 -30.66
CA ALA A 370 14.82 -14.02 -32.04
C ALA A 370 13.76 -13.70 -33.10
N ASN A 371 12.47 -13.90 -32.81
CA ASN A 371 11.40 -13.87 -33.82
C ASN A 371 10.25 -12.91 -33.50
N SER A 372 10.15 -12.41 -32.27
CA SER A 372 9.07 -11.50 -31.90
C SER A 372 9.29 -10.11 -32.50
N ILE A 373 8.21 -9.48 -32.96
CA ILE A 373 8.22 -8.08 -33.43
C ILE A 373 7.33 -7.18 -32.53
N TYR A 374 6.39 -7.73 -31.76
CA TYR A 374 5.60 -6.98 -30.77
C TYR A 374 5.10 -7.89 -29.64
N VAL A 375 5.44 -7.59 -28.38
CA VAL A 375 4.99 -8.35 -27.21
C VAL A 375 3.97 -7.50 -26.44
N PRO A 376 2.67 -7.82 -26.50
CA PRO A 376 1.69 -7.10 -25.69
C PRO A 376 2.02 -7.28 -24.20
N ARG A 377 1.89 -6.20 -23.43
CA ARG A 377 1.96 -6.25 -21.96
C ARG A 377 0.92 -7.24 -21.46
N SER A 378 1.24 -7.96 -20.39
CA SER A 378 0.31 -8.78 -19.62
C SER A 378 -0.99 -8.03 -19.37
N THR A 379 -2.07 -8.41 -20.06
CA THR A 379 -3.40 -8.01 -19.61
C THR A 379 -3.61 -8.64 -18.23
N ARG A 380 -4.11 -7.86 -17.26
CA ARG A 380 -4.43 -8.37 -15.91
C ARG A 380 -5.19 -9.69 -16.07
N SER A 381 -4.73 -10.75 -15.40
CA SER A 381 -5.42 -12.05 -15.48
C SER A 381 -6.90 -11.86 -15.18
N TRP A 382 -7.73 -12.21 -16.15
CA TRP A 382 -9.18 -12.09 -16.04
C TRP A 382 -9.72 -12.87 -14.83
N LEU A 383 -9.00 -13.90 -14.37
CA LEU A 383 -9.31 -14.66 -13.16
C LEU A 383 -9.25 -13.79 -11.91
N VAL A 384 -8.22 -12.94 -11.77
CA VAL A 384 -8.07 -12.00 -10.64
C VAL A 384 -9.21 -10.96 -10.66
N LYS A 385 -9.56 -10.46 -11.84
CA LYS A 385 -10.68 -9.52 -12.01
C LYS A 385 -12.00 -10.13 -11.57
N VAL A 386 -12.31 -11.33 -12.06
CA VAL A 386 -13.55 -12.03 -11.71
C VAL A 386 -13.58 -12.37 -10.22
N HIS A 387 -12.45 -12.81 -9.63
CA HIS A 387 -12.32 -13.02 -8.18
C HIS A 387 -12.74 -11.76 -7.40
N ALA A 388 -12.16 -10.60 -7.74
CA ALA A 388 -12.43 -9.33 -7.08
C ALA A 388 -13.90 -8.89 -7.24
N ILE A 389 -14.44 -8.97 -8.46
CA ILE A 389 -15.83 -8.59 -8.76
C ILE A 389 -16.82 -9.44 -7.94
N LEU A 390 -16.62 -10.76 -7.90
CA LEU A 390 -17.47 -11.67 -7.13
C LEU A 390 -17.41 -11.37 -5.64
N GLY A 391 -16.22 -11.08 -5.10
CA GLY A 391 -16.02 -10.69 -3.70
C GLY A 391 -16.76 -9.41 -3.33
N ILE A 392 -16.67 -8.38 -4.18
CA ILE A 392 -17.37 -7.10 -4.00
C ILE A 392 -18.89 -7.30 -4.05
N ILE A 393 -19.42 -8.03 -5.04
CA ILE A 393 -20.87 -8.30 -5.14
C ILE A 393 -21.35 -9.09 -3.91
N ALA A 394 -20.60 -10.11 -3.48
CA ALA A 394 -20.95 -10.92 -2.33
C ALA A 394 -21.02 -10.09 -1.04
N TRP A 395 -19.98 -9.32 -0.72
CA TRP A 395 -19.85 -8.74 0.63
C TRP A 395 -20.27 -7.27 0.73
N VAL A 396 -20.00 -6.46 -0.29
CA VAL A 396 -20.37 -5.03 -0.30
C VAL A 396 -21.85 -4.86 -0.67
N PHE A 397 -22.38 -5.65 -1.61
CA PHE A 397 -23.80 -5.55 -1.99
C PHE A 397 -24.69 -6.50 -1.20
N LEU A 398 -24.58 -7.80 -1.46
CA LEU A 398 -25.51 -8.80 -0.93
C LEU A 398 -25.36 -8.98 0.58
N GLY A 399 -24.13 -9.06 1.08
CA GLY A 399 -23.80 -9.21 2.50
C GLY A 399 -24.40 -8.10 3.35
N SER A 400 -24.17 -6.85 2.97
CA SER A 400 -24.69 -5.69 3.68
C SER A 400 -26.23 -5.64 3.70
N ILE A 401 -26.89 -5.87 2.55
CA ILE A 401 -28.36 -5.93 2.48
C ILE A 401 -28.89 -7.06 3.39
N GLY A 402 -28.27 -8.24 3.33
CA GLY A 402 -28.74 -9.38 4.08
C GLY A 402 -28.57 -9.23 5.61
N ILE A 403 -27.53 -8.53 6.07
CA ILE A 403 -27.35 -8.20 7.49
C ILE A 403 -28.36 -7.14 7.95
N LEU A 404 -28.55 -6.08 7.16
CA LEU A 404 -29.57 -5.07 7.46
C LEU A 404 -30.96 -5.70 7.59
N LEU A 405 -31.33 -6.57 6.64
CA LEU A 405 -32.60 -7.31 6.66
C LEU A 405 -32.77 -8.13 7.93
N ALA A 406 -31.74 -8.90 8.29
CA ALA A 406 -31.76 -9.74 9.49
C ALA A 406 -31.83 -8.91 10.77
N ARG A 407 -31.21 -7.72 10.83
CA ARG A 407 -31.11 -6.94 12.06
C ARG A 407 -32.30 -5.99 12.27
N TYR A 408 -32.71 -5.26 11.24
CA TYR A 408 -33.61 -4.10 11.39
C TYR A 408 -34.99 -4.28 10.76
N TYR A 409 -35.18 -5.29 9.90
CA TYR A 409 -36.39 -5.47 9.09
C TYR A 409 -37.23 -6.68 9.49
N LYS A 410 -36.83 -7.47 10.50
CA LYS A 410 -37.61 -8.64 10.98
C LYS A 410 -39.10 -8.35 11.21
N PRO A 411 -39.51 -7.26 11.89
CA PRO A 411 -40.92 -7.03 12.19
C PRO A 411 -41.69 -6.36 11.05
N LEU A 412 -41.03 -5.91 9.97
CA LEU A 412 -41.56 -4.88 9.07
C LEU A 412 -42.79 -5.30 8.26
N TRP A 413 -42.87 -6.57 7.87
CA TRP A 413 -43.99 -7.10 7.08
C TRP A 413 -44.74 -8.18 7.88
N PRO A 414 -45.50 -7.79 8.92
CA PRO A 414 -46.09 -8.75 9.84
C PRO A 414 -47.28 -9.52 9.24
N ASN A 415 -47.85 -9.03 8.13
CA ASN A 415 -49.03 -9.60 7.44
C ASN A 415 -48.69 -10.20 6.06
N HIS A 416 -47.41 -10.29 5.70
CA HIS A 416 -46.98 -10.84 4.42
C HIS A 416 -46.03 -12.01 4.64
N VAL A 417 -46.23 -13.06 3.85
CA VAL A 417 -45.48 -14.31 3.90
C VAL A 417 -45.12 -14.71 2.47
N LEU A 418 -43.93 -15.28 2.30
CA LEU A 418 -43.42 -15.77 1.03
C LEU A 418 -43.04 -17.25 1.22
N HIS A 419 -43.59 -18.14 0.40
CA HIS A 419 -43.37 -19.59 0.51
C HIS A 419 -43.49 -20.14 1.95
N SER A 420 -44.55 -19.74 2.67
CA SER A 420 -44.84 -20.12 4.07
C SER A 420 -43.89 -19.57 5.14
N PHE A 421 -42.89 -18.77 4.76
CA PHE A 421 -41.99 -18.07 5.68
C PHE A 421 -42.25 -16.56 5.70
N ARG A 422 -41.77 -15.86 6.72
CA ARG A 422 -41.83 -14.39 6.75
C ARG A 422 -40.92 -13.78 5.70
N VAL A 423 -41.34 -12.64 5.15
CA VAL A 423 -40.63 -11.91 4.08
C VAL A 423 -39.15 -11.73 4.38
N TRP A 424 -38.80 -11.18 5.55
CA TRP A 424 -37.40 -10.93 5.93
C TRP A 424 -36.57 -12.22 5.91
N PHE A 425 -37.14 -13.34 6.38
CA PHE A 425 -36.43 -14.61 6.51
C PHE A 425 -36.20 -15.23 5.15
N SER A 426 -37.18 -15.15 4.25
CA SER A 426 -37.02 -15.65 2.88
C SER A 426 -35.93 -14.89 2.14
N PHE A 427 -35.93 -13.55 2.21
CA PHE A 427 -34.91 -12.74 1.54
C PHE A 427 -33.52 -12.93 2.18
N HIS A 428 -33.41 -12.86 3.50
CA HIS A 428 -32.14 -13.07 4.19
C HIS A 428 -31.53 -14.44 3.85
N ARG A 429 -32.32 -15.52 3.91
CA ARG A 429 -31.86 -16.88 3.59
C ARG A 429 -31.34 -16.95 2.15
N SER A 430 -32.13 -16.49 1.18
CA SER A 430 -31.74 -16.56 -0.23
C SER A 430 -30.48 -15.73 -0.49
N ILE A 431 -30.43 -14.48 0.01
CA ILE A 431 -29.28 -13.59 -0.16
C ILE A 431 -28.02 -14.21 0.45
N MET A 432 -28.09 -14.75 1.67
CA MET A 432 -26.92 -15.34 2.33
C MET A 432 -26.41 -16.59 1.60
N ILE A 433 -27.30 -17.41 1.03
CA ILE A 433 -26.88 -18.54 0.17
C ILE A 433 -26.10 -18.03 -1.04
N PHE A 434 -26.59 -16.97 -1.71
CA PHE A 434 -25.85 -16.35 -2.83
C PHE A 434 -24.50 -15.78 -2.40
N VAL A 435 -24.42 -15.13 -1.23
CA VAL A 435 -23.13 -14.65 -0.67
C VAL A 435 -22.14 -15.81 -0.53
N THR A 436 -22.56 -16.94 0.04
CA THR A 436 -21.69 -18.12 0.18
C THR A 436 -21.26 -18.69 -1.17
N LEU A 437 -22.19 -18.85 -2.11
CA LEU A 437 -21.88 -19.39 -3.45
C LEU A 437 -20.91 -18.50 -4.23
N LEU A 438 -21.14 -17.18 -4.24
CA LEU A 438 -20.25 -16.22 -4.89
C LEU A 438 -18.88 -16.18 -4.21
N SER A 439 -18.81 -16.32 -2.88
CA SER A 439 -17.54 -16.37 -2.14
C SER A 439 -16.73 -17.63 -2.48
N LEU A 440 -17.39 -18.79 -2.62
CA LEU A 440 -16.74 -20.03 -3.05
C LEU A 440 -16.25 -19.95 -4.50
N LEU A 441 -17.05 -19.35 -5.38
CA LEU A 441 -16.65 -19.14 -6.77
C LEU A 441 -15.50 -18.13 -6.90
N SER A 442 -15.52 -17.06 -6.09
CA SER A 442 -14.43 -16.10 -5.97
C SER A 442 -13.13 -16.80 -5.54
N LEU A 443 -13.18 -17.66 -4.50
CA LEU A 443 -12.03 -18.46 -4.07
C LEU A 443 -11.51 -19.39 -5.18
N LEU A 444 -12.41 -20.06 -5.90
CA LEU A 444 -12.04 -20.97 -6.98
C LEU A 444 -11.19 -20.24 -8.04
N PHE A 445 -11.63 -19.05 -8.48
CA PHE A 445 -10.86 -18.29 -9.47
C PHE A 445 -9.50 -17.83 -8.94
N ALA A 446 -9.40 -17.43 -7.66
CA ALA A 446 -8.12 -17.12 -7.04
C ALA A 446 -7.18 -18.35 -6.96
N LEU A 447 -7.70 -19.52 -6.60
CA LEU A 447 -6.90 -20.74 -6.54
C LEU A 447 -6.43 -21.21 -7.92
N VAL A 448 -7.29 -21.09 -8.94
CA VAL A 448 -6.92 -21.40 -10.33
C VAL A 448 -5.81 -20.47 -10.81
N GLU A 449 -5.92 -19.17 -10.53
CA GLU A 449 -4.87 -18.19 -10.84
C GLU A 449 -3.54 -18.53 -10.16
N LEU A 450 -3.59 -19.02 -8.93
CA LEU A 450 -2.40 -19.39 -8.17
C LEU A 450 -1.92 -20.83 -8.42
N ASN A 451 -2.50 -21.56 -9.39
CA ASN A 451 -2.23 -22.98 -9.63
C ASN A 451 -2.28 -23.84 -8.35
N TRP A 452 -3.30 -23.61 -7.52
CA TRP A 452 -3.49 -24.27 -6.23
C TRP A 452 -2.38 -24.02 -5.19
N GLY A 453 -1.52 -23.03 -5.44
CA GLY A 453 -0.52 -22.55 -4.50
C GLY A 453 -1.06 -21.55 -3.48
N TRP A 454 -0.26 -21.25 -2.46
CA TRP A 454 -0.56 -20.28 -1.42
C TRP A 454 0.53 -19.22 -1.36
N SER A 455 0.15 -17.96 -1.13
CA SER A 455 1.10 -16.89 -0.81
C SER A 455 1.80 -17.19 0.52
N SER A 456 3.11 -17.01 0.59
CA SER A 456 3.90 -17.36 1.78
C SER A 456 4.18 -16.18 2.71
N ASN A 457 4.20 -14.93 2.23
CA ASN A 457 4.60 -13.76 3.00
C ASN A 457 3.82 -12.48 2.60
N GLY A 458 3.86 -11.46 3.47
CA GLY A 458 3.40 -10.09 3.16
C GLY A 458 1.88 -9.87 3.17
N HIS A 459 1.43 -8.83 2.46
CA HIS A 459 0.01 -8.46 2.36
C HIS A 459 -0.83 -9.51 1.59
N ASP A 460 -0.23 -10.20 0.61
CA ASP A 460 -0.87 -11.31 -0.11
C ASP A 460 -1.24 -12.46 0.84
N TYR A 461 -0.35 -12.79 1.77
CA TYR A 461 -0.60 -13.78 2.82
C TYR A 461 -1.72 -13.35 3.74
N LEU A 462 -1.70 -12.09 4.21
CA LEU A 462 -2.75 -11.56 5.08
C LEU A 462 -4.12 -11.59 4.40
N HIS A 463 -4.21 -11.13 3.15
CA HIS A 463 -5.45 -11.19 2.36
C HIS A 463 -5.97 -12.62 2.24
N SER A 464 -5.09 -13.57 1.89
CA SER A 464 -5.45 -14.97 1.69
C SER A 464 -5.94 -15.63 2.99
N VAL A 465 -5.29 -15.36 4.12
CA VAL A 465 -5.69 -15.91 5.44
C VAL A 465 -7.02 -15.32 5.89
N LEU A 466 -7.19 -14.00 5.84
CA LEU A 466 -8.43 -13.35 6.23
C LEU A 466 -9.59 -13.78 5.32
N GLY A 467 -9.36 -13.84 4.01
CA GLY A 467 -10.32 -14.33 3.03
C GLY A 467 -10.74 -15.78 3.30
N ALA A 468 -9.79 -16.67 3.60
CA ALA A 468 -10.09 -18.05 3.97
C ALA A 468 -10.96 -18.14 5.24
N ILE A 469 -10.67 -17.36 6.28
CA ILE A 469 -11.49 -17.30 7.50
C ILE A 469 -12.91 -16.82 7.17
N VAL A 470 -13.06 -15.76 6.38
CA VAL A 470 -14.36 -15.23 5.94
C VAL A 470 -15.17 -16.29 5.20
N ILE A 471 -14.54 -17.03 4.28
CA ILE A 471 -15.19 -18.09 3.50
C ILE A 471 -15.61 -19.26 4.41
N ILE A 472 -14.74 -19.69 5.32
CA ILE A 472 -15.07 -20.74 6.30
C ILE A 472 -16.27 -20.33 7.14
N CYS A 473 -16.27 -19.10 7.68
CA CYS A 473 -17.42 -18.58 8.42
C CYS A 473 -18.68 -18.49 7.54
N SER A 474 -18.54 -18.07 6.29
CA SER A 474 -19.62 -17.99 5.30
C SER A 474 -20.22 -19.35 4.93
N CYS A 475 -19.45 -20.43 5.00
CA CYS A 475 -19.95 -21.80 4.83
C CYS A 475 -20.63 -22.33 6.10
N ILE A 476 -20.04 -22.10 7.27
CA ILE A 476 -20.58 -22.54 8.56
C ILE A 476 -21.93 -21.87 8.83
N ASN A 477 -22.09 -20.58 8.50
CA ASN A 477 -23.25 -19.82 8.94
C ASN A 477 -24.60 -20.29 8.33
N PRO A 478 -24.70 -20.60 7.01
CA PRO A 478 -25.87 -21.24 6.42
C PRO A 478 -26.13 -22.65 6.95
N ILE A 479 -25.07 -23.44 7.26
CA ILE A 479 -25.21 -24.77 7.87
C ILE A 479 -25.87 -24.64 9.25
N LEU A 480 -25.40 -23.70 10.08
CA LEU A 480 -26.06 -23.37 11.35
C LEU A 480 -27.53 -22.95 11.10
N GLY A 481 -27.78 -22.14 10.08
CA GLY A 481 -29.13 -21.74 9.66
C GLY A 481 -30.03 -22.90 9.25
N PHE A 482 -29.47 -23.96 8.65
CA PHE A 482 -30.19 -25.18 8.29
C PHE A 482 -30.56 -26.01 9.53
N PHE A 483 -29.63 -26.16 10.47
CA PHE A 483 -29.86 -26.85 11.75
C PHE A 483 -30.55 -25.97 12.80
N ARG A 484 -31.27 -24.91 12.38
CA ARG A 484 -31.97 -23.98 13.25
C ARG A 484 -32.98 -24.72 14.14
N PRO A 485 -32.78 -24.76 15.48
CA PRO A 485 -33.66 -25.49 16.39
C PRO A 485 -35.07 -24.90 16.46
N SER A 486 -36.05 -25.71 16.87
CA SER A 486 -37.42 -25.25 17.15
C SER A 486 -37.42 -24.04 18.11
N PRO A 487 -38.32 -23.06 17.94
CA PRO A 487 -38.44 -21.91 18.86
C PRO A 487 -38.65 -22.29 20.33
N THR A 488 -39.11 -23.51 20.62
CA THR A 488 -39.35 -24.02 21.98
C THR A 488 -38.17 -24.80 22.58
N SER A 489 -37.08 -24.99 21.82
CA SER A 489 -35.91 -25.76 22.27
C SER A 489 -34.98 -24.94 23.17
N TYR A 490 -34.38 -25.56 24.19
CA TYR A 490 -33.35 -24.93 25.04
C TYR A 490 -32.08 -24.55 24.27
N LEU A 491 -31.75 -25.28 23.19
CA LEU A 491 -30.61 -25.00 22.31
C LEU A 491 -30.80 -23.73 21.47
N ARG A 492 -31.99 -23.13 21.47
CA ARG A 492 -32.33 -21.94 20.68
C ARG A 492 -31.47 -20.73 21.04
N CYS A 493 -31.17 -20.55 22.31
CA CYS A 493 -30.33 -19.46 22.79
C CYS A 493 -28.90 -19.60 22.24
N LEU A 494 -28.31 -20.79 22.38
CA LEU A 494 -26.98 -21.10 21.87
C LEU A 494 -26.91 -20.90 20.36
N TYR A 495 -27.86 -21.45 19.60
CA TYR A 495 -27.96 -21.25 18.16
C TYR A 495 -27.97 -19.77 17.77
N PHE A 496 -28.77 -18.95 18.46
CA PHE A 496 -28.87 -17.52 18.16
C PHE A 496 -27.51 -16.84 18.30
N TRP A 497 -26.80 -17.08 19.41
CA TRP A 497 -25.48 -16.50 19.65
C TRP A 497 -24.43 -17.00 18.66
N CYS A 498 -24.39 -18.30 18.38
CA CYS A 498 -23.43 -18.87 17.44
C CYS A 498 -23.67 -18.36 16.00
N HIS A 499 -24.90 -18.46 15.49
CA HIS A 499 -25.25 -18.00 14.14
C HIS A 499 -25.00 -16.50 13.96
N TRP A 500 -25.35 -15.71 14.97
CA TRP A 500 -25.09 -14.27 14.96
C TRP A 500 -23.60 -13.96 15.01
N LEU A 501 -22.85 -14.58 15.93
CA LEU A 501 -21.41 -14.31 16.10
C LEU A 501 -20.64 -14.66 14.82
N VAL A 502 -20.86 -15.86 14.27
CA VAL A 502 -20.18 -16.31 13.04
C VAL A 502 -20.51 -15.36 11.88
N GLY A 503 -21.78 -14.96 11.72
CA GLY A 503 -22.19 -14.04 10.66
C GLY A 503 -21.55 -12.65 10.78
N VAL A 504 -21.51 -12.08 11.98
CA VAL A 504 -20.90 -10.76 12.21
C VAL A 504 -19.39 -10.83 12.00
N VAL A 505 -18.71 -11.83 12.57
CA VAL A 505 -17.26 -11.98 12.41
C VAL A 505 -16.89 -12.08 10.93
N ALA A 506 -17.63 -12.87 10.15
CA ALA A 506 -17.41 -12.96 8.71
C ALA A 506 -17.52 -11.59 8.02
N TYR A 507 -18.55 -10.80 8.33
CA TYR A 507 -18.75 -9.50 7.71
C TYR A 507 -17.70 -8.46 8.13
N CYS A 508 -17.36 -8.40 9.42
CA CYS A 508 -16.35 -7.48 9.93
C CYS A 508 -14.96 -7.76 9.36
N LEU A 509 -14.66 -9.01 9.02
CA LEU A 509 -13.39 -9.40 8.38
C LEU A 509 -13.44 -9.24 6.85
N ALA A 510 -14.59 -9.40 6.22
CA ALA A 510 -14.73 -9.30 4.76
C ALA A 510 -14.34 -7.92 4.21
N ILE A 511 -14.79 -6.82 4.85
CA ILE A 511 -14.52 -5.47 4.36
C ILE A 511 -13.01 -5.12 4.39
N PRO A 512 -12.27 -5.32 5.51
CA PRO A 512 -10.81 -5.15 5.50
C PRO A 512 -10.10 -6.07 4.51
N THR A 513 -10.57 -7.31 4.34
CA THR A 513 -9.99 -8.25 3.36
C THR A 513 -10.07 -7.69 1.94
N ILE A 514 -11.18 -7.03 1.58
CA ILE A 514 -11.35 -6.37 0.28
C ILE A 514 -10.38 -5.19 0.14
N PHE A 515 -10.23 -4.34 1.17
CA PHE A 515 -9.25 -3.25 1.13
C PHE A 515 -7.83 -3.75 0.89
N ILE A 516 -7.40 -4.78 1.64
CA ILE A 516 -6.06 -5.37 1.45
C ILE A 516 -5.94 -5.92 0.02
N GLY A 517 -6.99 -6.58 -0.50
CA GLY A 517 -7.02 -7.11 -1.86
C GLY A 517 -6.92 -6.04 -2.95
N MET A 518 -7.48 -4.85 -2.72
CA MET A 518 -7.38 -3.71 -3.62
C MET A 518 -5.97 -3.11 -3.64
N ASP A 519 -5.26 -3.14 -2.51
CA ASP A 519 -3.89 -2.62 -2.41
C ASP A 519 -2.82 -3.61 -2.91
N LEU A 520 -3.20 -4.84 -3.31
CA LEU A 520 -2.26 -5.81 -3.86
C LEU A 520 -1.83 -5.39 -5.28
N GLY A 521 -0.53 -5.52 -5.57
CA GLY A 521 0.04 -5.19 -6.88
C GLY A 521 -0.58 -6.00 -8.03
N LYS A 522 -1.10 -7.21 -7.75
CA LYS A 522 -1.81 -8.02 -8.76
C LYS A 522 -3.19 -7.47 -9.14
N SER A 523 -3.82 -6.70 -8.25
CA SER A 523 -5.12 -6.07 -8.49
C SER A 523 -4.95 -4.80 -9.32
N ASP A 524 -3.88 -4.02 -9.05
CA ASP A 524 -3.49 -2.79 -9.76
C ASP A 524 -4.67 -1.80 -9.94
N VAL A 525 -5.62 -1.81 -9.00
CA VAL A 525 -6.76 -0.89 -9.04
C VAL A 525 -6.31 0.52 -8.67
N PRO A 526 -6.81 1.57 -9.34
CA PRO A 526 -6.42 2.93 -8.99
C PRO A 526 -6.82 3.31 -7.57
N ASN A 527 -5.97 4.06 -6.88
CA ASN A 527 -6.15 4.47 -5.48
C ASN A 527 -7.50 5.14 -5.18
N TRP A 528 -8.13 5.80 -6.16
CA TRP A 528 -9.45 6.42 -5.97
C TRP A 528 -10.56 5.38 -5.71
N CYS A 529 -10.40 4.13 -6.15
CA CYS A 529 -11.34 3.05 -5.88
C CYS A 529 -11.43 2.76 -4.37
N SER A 530 -10.29 2.76 -3.68
CA SER A 530 -10.23 2.58 -2.21
C SER A 530 -10.93 3.72 -1.48
N TRP A 531 -10.81 4.96 -1.97
CA TRP A 531 -11.55 6.11 -1.44
C TRP A 531 -13.06 6.01 -1.66
N VAL A 532 -13.49 5.50 -2.83
CA VAL A 532 -14.91 5.24 -3.11
C VAL A 532 -15.47 4.18 -2.16
N LEU A 533 -14.74 3.08 -1.94
CA LEU A 533 -15.14 2.05 -0.98
C LEU A 533 -15.17 2.61 0.44
N PHE A 534 -14.19 3.42 0.84
CA PHE A 534 -14.14 4.07 2.15
C PHE A 534 -15.34 5.00 2.39
N ALA A 535 -15.69 5.83 1.39
CA ALA A 535 -16.88 6.67 1.45
C ALA A 535 -18.17 5.85 1.60
N TRP A 536 -18.26 4.70 0.91
CA TRP A 536 -19.38 3.78 1.08
C TRP A 536 -19.43 3.14 2.47
N VAL A 537 -18.28 2.81 3.08
CA VAL A 537 -18.23 2.30 4.46
C VAL A 537 -18.80 3.33 5.44
N ILE A 538 -18.44 4.62 5.29
CA ILE A 538 -19.02 5.70 6.11
C ILE A 538 -20.54 5.78 5.92
N PHE A 539 -21.01 5.75 4.66
CA PHE A 539 -22.44 5.73 4.35
C PHE A 539 -23.16 4.53 5.00
N HIS A 540 -22.57 3.34 4.93
CA HIS A 540 -23.12 2.14 5.56
C HIS A 540 -23.23 2.29 7.08
N ILE A 541 -22.18 2.80 7.74
CA ILE A 541 -22.18 3.06 9.20
C ILE A 541 -23.26 4.08 9.58
N ILE A 542 -23.45 5.15 8.79
CA ILE A 542 -24.50 6.14 9.04
C ILE A 542 -25.89 5.50 8.97
N VAL A 543 -26.14 4.67 7.95
CA VAL A 543 -27.43 3.96 7.78
C VAL A 543 -27.67 2.99 8.94
N GLU A 544 -26.65 2.22 9.36
CA GLU A 544 -26.75 1.37 10.54
C GLU A 544 -27.03 2.17 11.81
N LEU A 545 -26.36 3.31 12.01
CA LEU A 545 -26.56 4.18 13.17
C LEU A 545 -28.00 4.72 13.22
N VAL A 546 -28.54 5.19 12.09
CA VAL A 546 -29.94 5.66 11.99
C VAL A 546 -30.91 4.53 12.32
N LEU A 547 -30.69 3.32 11.77
CA LEU A 547 -31.53 2.16 12.02
C LEU A 547 -31.42 1.65 13.47
N GLU A 548 -30.23 1.70 14.07
CA GLU A 548 -29.97 1.30 15.45
C GLU A 548 -30.59 2.30 16.45
N ILE A 549 -30.46 3.60 16.21
CA ILE A 549 -31.12 4.64 17.02
C ILE A 549 -32.64 4.42 16.98
N HIS A 550 -33.22 4.26 15.79
CA HIS A 550 -34.65 3.98 15.68
C HIS A 550 -35.05 2.67 16.39
N TYR A 551 -34.24 1.62 16.25
CA TYR A 551 -34.48 0.35 16.91
C TYR A 551 -34.49 0.50 18.44
N CYS A 552 -33.52 1.21 19.01
CA CYS A 552 -33.47 1.53 20.43
C CYS A 552 -34.67 2.37 20.89
N CYS A 553 -35.04 3.41 20.13
CA CYS A 553 -36.18 4.27 20.47
C CYS A 553 -37.54 3.55 20.38
N THR A 554 -37.64 2.48 19.58
CA THR A 554 -38.89 1.75 19.36
C THR A 554 -38.92 0.36 20.00
N PHE A 555 -37.87 0.01 20.76
CA PHE A 555 -37.67 -1.32 21.33
C PHE A 555 -38.84 -1.77 22.21
N SER A 556 -39.34 -0.90 23.09
CA SER A 556 -40.47 -1.18 23.99
C SER A 556 -41.77 -1.50 23.25
N GLN A 557 -41.99 -0.89 22.08
CA GLN A 557 -43.19 -1.08 21.25
C GLN A 557 -43.13 -2.37 20.41
N LEU A 558 -41.92 -2.87 20.15
CA LEU A 558 -41.67 -4.09 19.36
C LEU A 558 -41.79 -5.37 20.22
N GLN A 559 -41.47 -5.30 21.51
CA GLN A 559 -41.48 -6.44 22.44
C GLN A 559 -42.88 -7.06 22.63
N GLY A 560 -43.95 -6.27 22.51
CA GLY A 560 -45.33 -6.75 22.67
C GLY A 560 -45.97 -7.39 21.43
N ASN A 561 -45.39 -7.25 20.22
CA ASN A 561 -46.09 -7.57 18.96
C ASN A 561 -45.38 -8.60 18.05
N TYR A 562 -44.13 -8.98 18.33
CA TYR A 562 -43.38 -9.88 17.46
C TYR A 562 -43.39 -11.35 17.96
N SER A 563 -44.29 -12.18 17.41
CA SER A 563 -44.15 -13.65 17.46
C SER A 563 -43.16 -14.10 16.38
N GLU A 564 -42.40 -15.19 16.51
CA GLU A 564 -41.66 -15.79 15.38
C GLU A 564 -42.51 -16.76 14.55
N LYS A 565 -43.60 -17.28 15.12
CA LYS A 565 -44.51 -18.22 14.45
C LYS A 565 -45.47 -17.45 13.52
N ASN A 566 -45.82 -18.10 12.42
CA ASN A 566 -46.89 -17.63 11.55
C ASN A 566 -48.23 -17.98 12.21
N THR A 567 -48.73 -17.08 13.04
CA THR A 567 -50.04 -17.19 13.71
C THR A 567 -51.11 -16.40 12.96
N ASP A 568 -50.87 -16.12 11.68
CA ASP A 568 -51.67 -15.21 10.87
C ASP A 568 -53.05 -15.81 10.55
N TYR A 569 -53.27 -17.10 10.84
CA TYR A 569 -54.54 -17.79 10.71
C TYR A 569 -55.03 -18.26 12.08
N ASP A 570 -56.16 -17.70 12.52
CA ASP A 570 -56.87 -18.21 13.68
C ASP A 570 -57.54 -19.55 13.31
N LYS A 571 -57.02 -20.66 13.85
CA LYS A 571 -57.59 -21.99 13.58
C LYS A 571 -58.99 -22.17 14.16
N ILE A 572 -59.36 -21.36 15.16
CA ILE A 572 -60.64 -21.45 15.86
C ILE A 572 -61.69 -20.66 15.08
N ASN A 573 -61.38 -19.41 14.73
CA ASN A 573 -62.33 -18.53 14.05
C ASN A 573 -62.23 -18.58 12.51
N LYS A 574 -61.22 -19.25 11.94
CA LYS A 574 -60.93 -19.32 10.50
C LYS A 574 -60.77 -17.93 9.84
N ILE A 575 -60.29 -16.93 10.58
CA ILE A 575 -60.10 -15.55 10.12
C ILE A 575 -58.59 -15.22 10.12
N PRO A 576 -58.09 -14.51 9.11
CA PRO A 576 -56.72 -14.00 9.15
C PRO A 576 -56.56 -12.89 10.20
N ILE A 577 -55.64 -13.07 11.15
CA ILE A 577 -55.35 -12.07 12.20
C ILE A 577 -54.45 -10.98 11.60
N LYS A 578 -55.01 -9.80 11.33
CA LYS A 578 -54.25 -8.64 10.82
C LYS A 578 -53.50 -7.96 11.96
N LYS A 579 -52.17 -8.05 11.94
CA LYS A 579 -51.28 -7.36 12.89
C LYS A 579 -51.14 -5.89 12.56
N LYS A 580 -51.00 -5.05 13.59
CA LYS A 580 -50.74 -3.61 13.45
C LYS A 580 -49.36 -3.38 12.82
N ASN A 581 -49.26 -2.37 11.97
CA ASN A 581 -47.99 -2.00 11.35
C ASN A 581 -46.97 -1.54 12.42
N PRO A 582 -45.72 -2.01 12.36
CA PRO A 582 -44.70 -1.67 13.33
C PRO A 582 -44.16 -0.23 13.14
N PRO A 583 -43.48 0.32 14.15
CA PRO A 583 -42.79 1.61 14.04
C PRO A 583 -41.77 1.60 12.90
N GLY A 584 -41.82 2.62 12.04
CA GLY A 584 -40.97 2.75 10.86
C GLY A 584 -41.47 2.05 9.60
N PHE A 585 -42.68 1.47 9.62
CA PHE A 585 -43.31 0.82 8.46
C PHE A 585 -43.30 1.66 7.18
N ARG A 586 -43.46 2.99 7.30
CA ARG A 586 -43.56 3.89 6.14
C ARG A 586 -42.21 4.27 5.52
N TRP A 587 -41.15 4.42 6.33
CA TRP A 587 -39.88 4.98 5.83
C TRP A 587 -38.77 3.95 5.71
N LYS A 588 -38.78 2.86 6.50
CA LYS A 588 -37.74 1.81 6.44
C LYS A 588 -37.65 1.15 5.06
N PRO A 589 -38.76 0.76 4.38
CA PRO A 589 -38.68 0.22 3.03
C PRO A 589 -38.01 1.19 2.05
N SER A 590 -38.34 2.49 2.14
CA SER A 590 -37.74 3.53 1.30
C SER A 590 -36.26 3.70 1.59
N LEU A 591 -35.84 3.67 2.86
CA LEU A 591 -34.42 3.72 3.21
C LEU A 591 -33.67 2.51 2.67
N LEU A 592 -34.23 1.29 2.79
CA LEU A 592 -33.61 0.08 2.22
C LEU A 592 -33.46 0.21 0.71
N PHE A 593 -34.48 0.71 0.02
CA PHE A 593 -34.46 0.92 -1.42
C PHE A 593 -33.37 1.91 -1.84
N VAL A 594 -33.30 3.07 -1.17
CA VAL A 594 -32.24 4.07 -1.41
C VAL A 594 -30.86 3.47 -1.12
N TYR A 595 -30.71 2.77 0.00
CA TYR A 595 -29.46 2.09 0.36
C TYR A 595 -29.02 1.07 -0.70
N SER A 596 -29.95 0.26 -1.20
CA SER A 596 -29.68 -0.70 -2.27
C SER A 596 -29.26 -0.03 -3.57
N ILE A 597 -29.91 1.08 -3.96
CA ILE A 597 -29.52 1.84 -5.16
C ILE A 597 -28.13 2.44 -5.01
N VAL A 598 -27.86 3.14 -3.91
CA VAL A 598 -26.55 3.78 -3.68
C VAL A 598 -25.44 2.73 -3.66
N THR A 599 -25.67 1.59 -2.98
CA THR A 599 -24.69 0.50 -2.95
C THR A 599 -24.50 -0.13 -4.33
N ALA A 600 -25.58 -0.32 -5.10
CA ALA A 600 -25.48 -0.83 -6.48
C ALA A 600 -24.70 0.12 -7.40
N LEU A 601 -24.88 1.44 -7.26
CA LEU A 601 -24.12 2.43 -8.02
C LEU A 601 -22.63 2.40 -7.67
N VAL A 602 -22.28 2.33 -6.38
CA VAL A 602 -20.89 2.20 -5.93
C VAL A 602 -20.26 0.91 -6.45
N VAL A 603 -20.95 -0.22 -6.30
CA VAL A 603 -20.46 -1.52 -6.78
C VAL A 603 -20.30 -1.52 -8.29
N SER A 604 -21.25 -0.92 -9.03
CA SER A 604 -21.13 -0.77 -10.48
C SER A 604 -19.93 0.09 -10.87
N ALA A 605 -19.69 1.20 -10.18
CA ALA A 605 -18.53 2.05 -10.42
C ALA A 605 -17.20 1.30 -10.17
N LEU A 606 -17.12 0.52 -9.09
CA LEU A 606 -15.95 -0.31 -8.79
C LEU A 606 -15.75 -1.41 -9.83
N ILE A 607 -16.82 -2.09 -10.28
CA ILE A 607 -16.74 -3.11 -11.33
C ILE A 607 -16.28 -2.49 -12.65
N ILE A 608 -16.85 -1.34 -13.03
CA ILE A 608 -16.44 -0.59 -14.23
C ILE A 608 -14.95 -0.21 -14.13
N ALA A 609 -14.49 0.22 -12.95
CA ALA A 609 -13.08 0.54 -12.74
C ALA A 609 -12.17 -0.69 -12.94
N ILE A 610 -12.56 -1.84 -12.41
CA ILE A 610 -11.82 -3.11 -12.54
C ILE A 610 -11.79 -3.57 -14.01
N PHE A 611 -12.85 -3.32 -14.79
CA PHE A 611 -12.94 -3.71 -16.20
C PHE A 611 -12.28 -2.74 -17.18
N LEU A 612 -12.37 -1.42 -16.96
CA LEU A 612 -12.00 -0.41 -17.97
C LEU A 612 -10.59 0.15 -17.80
N LEU A 613 -9.97 0.05 -16.62
CA LEU A 613 -8.66 0.67 -16.35
C LEU A 613 -7.48 -0.27 -16.68
N ASP A 614 -7.58 -0.99 -17.80
CA ASP A 614 -6.50 -1.79 -18.39
C ASP A 614 -5.55 -0.93 -19.24
#